data_AF-A0A218W0C4-F1
#
_entry.id   AF-A0A218W0C4-F1
#
_cell.length_a   1.000
_cell.length_b   1.000
_cell.length_c   1.000
_cell.angle_alpha   90.00
_cell.angle_beta   90.00
_cell.angle_gamma   90.00
#
_symmetry.space_group_name_H-M   'P 1'
#
loop_
_entity.id
_entity.type
_entity.pdbx_description
1 polymer ?
#
loop_
_entity_poly.entity_id
_entity_poly.type
_entity_poly.pdbx_seq_one_letter_code
_entity_poly.pdbx_strand_id
1 'polypeptide(L)'
;MMREGNQDTDLSLGELLKKKGSEGVRILMLLWDDRTSDNLLIREGVMTTHDEDMGSYFQDSGVHCVLCPRNPNKGQSLAQDMECVMMFTHHQKTVILEADDVPA
;
A
#
# COMPACT_ATOMS: atom_id res chain seq x y z
N MET A 1 -20.60 0.62 3.63
CA MET A 1 -21.49 1.55 4.34
C MET A 1 -20.85 1.90 5.68
N MET A 2 -20.38 3.14 5.82
CA MET A 2 -20.34 3.94 7.06
C MET A 2 -20.17 5.40 6.60
N ARG A 3 -21.07 6.29 7.03
CA ARG A 3 -21.04 7.74 6.77
C ARG A 3 -21.52 8.44 8.03
N GLU A 4 -20.70 9.33 8.59
CA GLU A 4 -21.14 10.47 9.41
C GLU A 4 -20.28 11.70 9.04
N GLY A 5 -20.92 12.87 9.06
CA GLY A 5 -20.62 14.02 8.21
C GLY A 5 -19.43 14.91 8.60
N ASN A 6 -18.66 15.30 7.58
CA ASN A 6 -17.96 16.58 7.46
C ASN A 6 -17.68 16.79 5.95
N GLN A 7 -17.35 18.00 5.47
CA GLN A 7 -17.17 18.27 4.02
C GLN A 7 -16.12 17.37 3.30
N ASP A 8 -15.34 16.60 4.06
CA ASP A 8 -14.42 15.56 3.60
C ASP A 8 -15.09 14.21 3.24
N THR A 9 -16.41 14.03 3.46
CA THR A 9 -17.08 12.73 3.25
C THR A 9 -17.32 12.31 1.80
N ASP A 10 -16.97 13.16 0.84
CA ASP A 10 -17.00 12.82 -0.60
C ASP A 10 -15.62 12.57 -1.19
N LEU A 11 -14.54 12.74 -0.41
CA LEU A 11 -13.19 12.43 -0.86
C LEU A 11 -12.98 10.92 -0.86
N SER A 12 -12.38 10.41 -1.93
CA SER A 12 -11.77 9.08 -1.92
C SER A 12 -10.65 9.03 -0.87
N LEU A 13 -10.32 7.84 -0.38
CA LEU A 13 -9.22 7.65 0.57
C LEU A 13 -7.91 8.25 0.04
N GLY A 14 -7.64 8.09 -1.26
CA GLY A 14 -6.45 8.65 -1.89
C GLY A 14 -6.40 10.18 -1.82
N GLU A 15 -7.52 10.85 -2.08
CA GLU A 15 -7.61 12.31 -1.99
C GLU A 15 -7.49 12.81 -0.55
N LEU A 16 -8.10 12.11 0.41
CA LEU A 16 -7.96 12.42 1.82
C LEU A 16 -6.48 12.34 2.26
N LEU A 17 -5.78 11.27 1.89
CA LEU A 17 -4.36 11.11 2.23
C LEU A 17 -3.50 12.22 1.59
N LYS A 18 -3.72 12.55 0.32
CA LYS A 18 -3.02 13.68 -0.33
C LYS A 18 -3.28 15.01 0.38
N LYS A 19 -4.54 15.28 0.74
CA LYS A 19 -4.92 16.49 1.49
C LYS A 19 -4.19 16.57 2.82
N LYS A 20 -4.26 15.52 3.65
CA LYS A 20 -3.56 15.48 4.96
C LYS A 20 -2.03 15.60 4.79
N GLY A 21 -1.46 15.00 3.76
CA GLY A 21 -0.04 15.17 3.43
C GLY A 21 0.34 16.62 3.10
N SER A 22 -0.52 17.33 2.36
CA SER A 22 -0.34 18.76 2.05
C SER A 22 -0.49 19.68 3.27
N GLU A 23 -1.23 19.25 4.29
CA GLU A 23 -1.36 19.92 5.59
C GLU A 23 -0.14 19.67 6.51
N GLY A 24 0.84 18.88 6.07
CA GLY A 24 2.08 18.58 6.80
C GLY A 24 2.03 17.31 7.65
N VAL A 25 0.96 16.50 7.56
CA VAL A 25 0.90 15.20 8.23
C VAL A 25 1.85 14.22 7.56
N ARG A 26 2.66 13.52 8.34
CA ARG A 26 3.53 12.45 7.83
C ARG A 26 2.68 11.23 7.48
N ILE A 27 2.64 10.87 6.20
CA ILE A 27 1.92 9.70 5.71
C ILE A 27 2.89 8.71 5.07
N LEU A 28 2.94 7.51 5.62
CA LEU A 28 3.76 6.40 5.14
C LEU A 28 2.85 5.24 4.76
N MET A 29 3.01 4.71 3.55
CA MET A 29 2.25 3.56 3.07
C MET A 29 3.22 2.46 2.63
N LEU A 30 2.99 1.26 3.15
CA LEU A 30 3.64 0.03 2.71
C LEU A 30 2.62 -0.77 1.92
N LEU A 31 2.78 -0.80 0.60
CA LEU A 31 1.97 -1.63 -0.28
C LEU A 31 2.73 -2.92 -0.58
N TRP A 32 2.02 -4.04 -0.62
CA TRP A 32 2.62 -5.27 -1.09
C TRP A 32 2.89 -5.16 -2.59
N ASP A 33 4.13 -5.45 -2.98
CA ASP A 33 4.60 -5.48 -4.38
C ASP A 33 4.38 -6.89 -4.96
N ASP A 34 3.44 -7.03 -5.89
CA ASP A 34 3.19 -8.28 -6.60
C ASP A 34 4.22 -8.47 -7.71
N ARG A 35 5.36 -9.08 -7.36
CA ARG A 35 6.47 -9.33 -8.29
C ARG A 35 6.17 -10.35 -9.41
N THR A 36 4.92 -10.74 -9.61
CA THR A 36 4.51 -11.48 -10.82
C THR A 36 4.53 -10.62 -12.09
N SER A 37 4.63 -9.28 -11.96
CA SER A 37 4.67 -8.30 -13.05
C SER A 37 6.04 -8.11 -13.74
N ASP A 38 7.15 -8.50 -13.10
CA ASP A 38 8.52 -8.33 -13.62
C ASP A 38 8.87 -9.27 -14.81
N ASN A 39 8.02 -10.26 -15.08
CA ASN A 39 8.08 -11.04 -16.31
C ASN A 39 7.19 -10.38 -17.36
N LEU A 40 7.81 -9.89 -18.44
CA LEU A 40 7.32 -9.29 -19.70
C LEU A 40 5.99 -9.78 -20.32
N LEU A 41 5.27 -10.72 -19.71
CA LEU A 41 4.05 -11.34 -20.21
C LEU A 41 2.77 -10.88 -19.49
N ILE A 42 2.84 -10.30 -18.28
CA ILE A 42 1.64 -9.90 -17.54
C ILE A 42 1.88 -8.56 -16.84
N ARG A 43 1.57 -7.46 -17.54
CA ARG A 43 1.75 -6.07 -17.06
C ARG A 43 0.76 -5.69 -15.95
N GLU A 44 -0.29 -6.48 -15.76
CA GLU A 44 -1.19 -6.39 -14.62
C GLU A 44 -0.89 -7.64 -13.79
N GLY A 45 -0.17 -7.52 -12.66
CA GLY A 45 0.16 -8.67 -11.80
C GLY A 45 -1.01 -9.66 -11.69
N VAL A 46 -0.72 -10.96 -11.60
CA VAL A 46 -1.74 -12.03 -11.72
C VAL A 46 -2.89 -11.88 -10.73
N MET A 47 -2.67 -11.11 -9.65
CA MET A 47 -3.63 -10.83 -8.60
C MET A 47 -4.46 -9.55 -8.78
N THR A 48 -4.29 -8.81 -9.89
CA THR A 48 -5.06 -7.59 -10.21
C THR A 48 -4.98 -6.54 -9.09
N THR A 49 -3.76 -6.27 -8.59
CA THR A 49 -3.51 -5.48 -7.36
C THR A 49 -3.43 -3.96 -7.55
N HIS A 50 -3.32 -3.45 -8.79
CA HIS A 50 -3.18 -2.01 -9.09
C HIS A 50 -2.08 -1.29 -8.28
N ASP A 51 -1.01 -2.01 -7.94
CA ASP A 51 0.10 -1.55 -7.10
C ASP A 51 0.98 -0.52 -7.82
N GLU A 52 1.28 -0.71 -9.11
CA GLU A 52 2.00 0.28 -9.95
C GLU A 52 1.19 1.57 -10.15
N ASP A 53 -0.14 1.45 -10.30
CA ASP A 53 -1.06 2.58 -10.43
C ASP A 53 -1.12 3.40 -9.13
N MET A 54 -1.02 2.75 -7.97
CA MET A 54 -1.10 3.41 -6.67
C MET A 54 0.22 4.12 -6.29
N GLY A 55 1.38 3.54 -6.64
CA GLY A 55 2.67 4.22 -6.52
C GLY A 55 2.71 5.52 -7.34
N SER A 56 2.29 5.43 -8.61
CA SER A 56 2.18 6.59 -9.51
C SER A 56 1.15 7.61 -9.04
N TYR A 57 0.02 7.16 -8.48
CA TYR A 57 -1.02 8.05 -7.96
C TYR A 57 -0.48 8.97 -6.85
N PHE A 58 0.39 8.49 -5.97
CA PHE A 58 0.96 9.28 -4.88
C PHE A 58 2.29 9.98 -5.24
N GLN A 59 2.79 9.81 -6.46
CA GLN A 59 3.98 10.51 -6.93
C GLN A 59 3.80 12.03 -6.79
N ASP A 60 4.86 12.70 -6.35
CA ASP A 60 4.90 14.15 -6.10
C ASP A 60 3.83 14.69 -5.13
N SER A 61 3.25 13.83 -4.30
CA SER A 61 2.35 14.20 -3.21
C SER A 61 3.05 14.19 -1.84
N GLY A 62 2.37 14.65 -0.79
CA GLY A 62 2.84 14.53 0.61
C GLY A 62 2.77 13.11 1.19
N VAL A 63 2.40 12.10 0.38
CA VAL A 63 2.28 10.70 0.77
C VAL A 63 3.50 9.93 0.30
N HIS A 64 4.22 9.28 1.22
CA HIS A 64 5.34 8.41 0.87
C HIS A 64 4.86 6.96 0.75
N CYS A 65 4.66 6.52 -0.49
CA CYS A 65 4.22 5.18 -0.82
C CYS A 65 5.41 4.31 -1.23
N VAL A 66 5.59 3.16 -0.58
CA VAL A 66 6.68 2.21 -0.85
C VAL A 66 6.09 0.85 -1.20
N LEU A 67 6.46 0.35 -2.37
CA LEU A 67 6.22 -1.04 -2.80
C LEU A 67 7.17 -1.96 -2.03
N CYS A 68 6.61 -2.93 -1.32
CA CYS A 68 7.32 -3.82 -0.40
C CYS A 68 7.12 -5.28 -0.86
N PRO A 69 8.11 -5.91 -1.49
CA PRO A 69 8.00 -7.30 -1.91
C PRO A 69 8.12 -8.26 -0.73
N ARG A 70 7.50 -9.43 -0.86
CA ARG A 70 7.66 -10.52 0.10
C ARG A 70 8.96 -11.28 -0.20
N ASN A 71 9.99 -11.02 0.59
CA ASN A 71 11.25 -11.74 0.45
C ASN A 71 11.21 -13.10 1.20
N PRO A 72 11.82 -14.15 0.63
CA PRO A 72 11.98 -15.44 1.29
C PRO A 72 12.86 -15.34 2.53
N ASN A 73 12.74 -16.32 3.42
CA ASN A 73 13.55 -16.38 4.63
C ASN A 73 14.97 -16.87 4.30
N LYS A 74 15.99 -16.35 4.98
CA LYS A 74 17.40 -16.75 4.75
C LYS A 74 17.58 -18.27 4.94
N GLY A 75 18.22 -18.93 3.97
CA GLY A 75 18.55 -20.36 4.02
C GLY A 75 17.61 -21.27 3.22
N GLN A 76 16.72 -20.71 2.40
CA GLN A 76 15.85 -21.46 1.50
C GLN A 76 16.54 -21.81 0.17
N SER A 77 16.06 -22.87 -0.48
CA SER A 77 16.53 -23.25 -1.82
C SER A 77 15.96 -22.33 -2.90
N LEU A 78 16.63 -22.23 -4.06
CA LEU A 78 16.19 -21.37 -5.18
C LEU A 78 14.72 -21.64 -5.60
N ALA A 79 14.26 -22.89 -5.53
CA ALA A 79 12.88 -23.25 -5.85
C ALA A 79 11.89 -22.71 -4.79
N GLN A 80 12.25 -22.75 -3.51
CA GLN A 80 11.44 -22.20 -2.42
C GLN A 80 11.43 -20.68 -2.43
N ASP A 81 12.53 -20.04 -2.83
CA ASP A 81 12.59 -18.59 -3.03
C ASP A 81 11.63 -18.16 -4.14
N MET A 82 11.60 -18.90 -5.25
CA MET A 82 10.68 -18.66 -6.36
C MET A 82 9.21 -18.84 -5.94
N GLU A 83 8.91 -19.91 -5.20
CA GLU A 83 7.58 -20.17 -4.63
C GLU A 83 7.17 -19.04 -3.67
N CYS A 84 8.09 -18.56 -2.84
CA CYS A 84 7.83 -17.48 -1.90
C CYS A 84 7.41 -16.18 -2.61
N VAL A 85 8.16 -15.81 -3.65
CA VAL A 85 7.90 -14.59 -4.44
C VAL A 85 6.61 -14.70 -5.26
N MET A 86 6.25 -15.90 -5.75
CA MET A 86 5.04 -16.09 -6.56
C MET A 86 3.75 -16.32 -5.76
N MET A 87 3.84 -16.86 -4.54
CA MET A 87 2.65 -17.39 -3.83
C MET A 87 2.38 -16.75 -2.47
N PHE A 88 3.31 -15.97 -1.90
CA PHE A 88 3.15 -15.38 -0.57
C PHE A 88 3.08 -13.84 -0.62
N THR A 89 2.26 -13.28 0.26
CA THR A 89 1.95 -11.86 0.29
C THR A 89 2.31 -11.22 1.64
N HIS A 90 2.50 -9.89 1.66
CA HIS A 90 2.37 -9.14 2.91
C HIS A 90 0.88 -8.95 3.20
N HIS A 91 0.24 -9.95 3.81
CA HIS A 91 -1.21 -9.99 4.01
C HIS A 91 -1.73 -9.12 5.19
N GLN A 92 -0.85 -8.35 5.83
CA GLN A 92 -1.15 -7.50 6.98
C GLN A 92 -2.03 -6.32 6.55
N LYS A 93 -3.02 -5.96 7.38
CA LYS A 93 -3.94 -4.84 7.15
C LYS A 93 -3.93 -3.98 8.40
N THR A 94 -3.24 -2.85 8.35
CA THR A 94 -2.94 -2.05 9.54
C THR A 94 -3.02 -0.57 9.21
N VAL A 95 -3.65 0.19 10.11
CA VAL A 95 -3.68 1.66 10.09
C VAL A 95 -3.23 2.13 11.48
N ILE A 96 -2.23 2.99 11.51
CA ILE A 96 -1.70 3.58 12.75
C ILE A 96 -1.78 5.09 12.57
N LEU A 97 -2.39 5.77 13.53
CA LEU A 97 -2.51 7.22 13.55
C LEU A 97 -2.22 7.75 14.96
N GLU A 98 -1.80 9.00 15.02
CA GLU A 98 -1.83 9.78 16.24
C GLU A 98 -3.23 10.39 16.40
N ALA A 99 -3.77 10.33 17.61
CA ALA A 99 -5.05 10.91 17.96
C ALA A 99 -4.92 11.60 19.33
N ASP A 100 -5.64 12.71 19.51
CA ASP A 100 -5.74 13.36 20.81
C ASP A 100 -6.37 12.40 21.83
N ASP A 101 -5.96 12.56 23.09
CA ASP A 101 -6.55 11.81 24.19
C ASP A 101 -8.05 12.13 24.26
N VAL A 102 -8.89 11.12 24.06
CA VAL A 102 -10.34 11.31 24.20
C VAL A 102 -10.62 11.37 25.71
N PRO A 103 -11.09 12.50 26.25
CA PRO A 103 -11.42 12.56 27.66
C PRO A 103 -12.49 11.50 27.98
N ALA A 104 -12.24 10.75 29.05
CA ALA A 104 -13.09 9.65 29.53
C ALA A 104 -14.51 10.09 29.92
#